data_AF-A0A954FS79-F1
#
_entry.id   AF-A0A954FS79-F1
#
_cell.length_a   1.000
_cell.length_b   1.000
_cell.length_c   1.000
_cell.angle_alpha   90.00
_cell.angle_beta   90.00
_cell.angle_gamma   90.00
#
_symmetry.space_group_name_H-M   'P 1'
#
loop_
_entity.id
_entity.type
_entity.pdbx_description
1 polymer ?
#
loop_
_entity_poly.entity_id
_entity_poly.type
_entity_poly.pdbx_seq_one_letter_code
_entity_poly.pdbx_strand_id
1 'polypeptide(L)' 'IIGGRIGAYTEMCEQARQQAYDLLLEHARELGANAIVGLRYDASEVVSKGSATEVLCYGTAVVLEPTGDVNA' A
#
# COMPACT_ATOMS: atom_id res chain seq x y z
N ILE A 1 22.04 2.69 -23.92
CA ILE A 1 20.61 2.83 -23.55
C ILE A 1 20.59 3.45 -22.16
N ILE A 2 20.01 4.65 -22.05
CA ILE A 2 20.21 5.58 -20.93
C ILE A 2 19.29 5.18 -19.77
N GLY A 3 19.87 4.79 -18.63
CA GLY A 3 19.17 4.35 -17.41
C GLY A 3 18.36 5.43 -16.68
N GLY A 4 18.42 6.69 -17.11
CA GLY A 4 17.71 7.80 -16.45
C GLY A 4 16.18 7.72 -16.53
N ARG A 5 15.61 7.24 -17.64
CA ARG A 5 14.15 7.06 -17.75
C ARG A 5 13.62 5.91 -16.87
N ILE A 6 14.44 4.89 -16.67
CA ILE A 6 14.08 3.74 -15.83
C ILE A 6 14.06 4.19 -14.37
N GLY A 7 15.07 4.95 -13.93
CA GLY A 7 15.11 5.51 -12.57
C GLY A 7 13.90 6.40 -12.26
N ALA A 8 13.57 7.35 -13.13
CA ALA A 8 12.41 8.23 -12.95
C ALA A 8 11.08 7.46 -12.94
N TYR A 9 10.96 6.39 -13.75
CA TYR A 9 9.77 5.54 -13.74
C TYR A 9 9.66 4.71 -12.46
N THR A 10 10.76 4.12 -11.99
CA THR A 10 10.81 3.42 -10.70
C THR A 10 10.43 4.35 -9.55
N GLU A 11 10.97 5.57 -9.53
CA GLU A 11 10.65 6.57 -8.51
C GLU A 11 9.15 6.93 -8.51
N MET A 12 8.56 7.13 -9.68
CA MET A 12 7.12 7.36 -9.82
C MET A 12 6.29 6.21 -9.26
N CYS A 13 6.66 4.96 -9.55
CA CYS A 13 5.96 3.78 -9.02
C CYS A 13 6.08 3.68 -7.50
N GLU A 14 7.26 3.98 -6.92
CA GLU A 14 7.44 4.00 -5.47
C GLU A 14 6.62 5.10 -4.80
N GLN A 15 6.55 6.29 -5.39
CA GLN A 15 5.70 7.38 -4.90
C GLN A 15 4.21 6.99 -4.91
N ALA A 16 3.73 6.38 -6.01
CA ALA A 16 2.35 5.91 -6.10
C ALA A 16 2.03 4.83 -5.04
N ARG A 17 2.96 3.88 -4.84
CA ARG A 17 2.84 2.84 -3.81
C ARG A 17 2.76 3.45 -2.41
N GLN A 18 3.60 4.45 -2.13
CA GLN A 18 3.59 5.13 -0.83
C GLN A 18 2.26 5.87 -0.58
N GLN A 19 1.75 6.59 -1.59
CA GLN A 19 0.46 7.30 -1.47
C GLN A 19 -0.69 6.33 -1.20
N ALA A 20 -0.75 5.19 -1.90
CA ALA A 20 -1.78 4.18 -1.68
C ALA A 20 -1.70 3.57 -0.26
N TYR A 21 -0.48 3.37 0.25
CA TYR A 21 -0.27 2.88 1.61
C TYR A 21 -0.72 3.89 2.67
N ASP A 22 -0.40 5.18 2.48
CA ASP A 22 -0.76 6.23 3.42
C ASP A 22 -2.28 6.37 3.54
N LEU A 23 -3.00 6.28 2.41
CA LEU A 23 -4.47 6.26 2.39
C LEU A 23 -5.05 5.04 3.13
N LEU A 24 -4.46 3.86 2.94
CA LEU A 24 -4.87 2.65 3.67
C LEU A 24 -4.67 2.81 5.20
N LEU A 25 -3.57 3.43 5.62
CA LEU A 25 -3.33 3.72 7.04
C LEU A 25 -4.32 4.74 7.60
N GLU A 26 -4.65 5.78 6.84
CA GLU A 26 -5.67 6.77 7.22
C GLU A 26 -7.02 6.10 7.46
N HIS A 27 -7.52 5.34 6.49
CA HIS A 27 -8.78 4.60 6.64
C HIS A 27 -8.76 3.62 7.82
N ALA A 28 -7.65 2.90 8.03
CA ALA A 28 -7.53 1.98 9.17
C ALA A 28 -7.59 2.72 10.52
N ARG A 29 -6.98 3.90 10.62
CA ARG A 29 -7.03 4.75 11.82
C ARG A 29 -8.42 5.32 12.07
N GLU A 30 -9.13 5.74 11.02
CA GLU A 30 -10.53 6.19 11.11
C GLU A 30 -11.46 5.09 11.66
N LEU A 31 -11.15 3.83 11.34
CA LEU A 31 -11.85 2.66 11.88
C LEU A 31 -11.39 2.26 13.30
N GLY A 32 -10.42 2.95 13.89
CA GLY A 32 -9.88 2.65 15.22
C GLY A 32 -8.99 1.41 15.27
N ALA A 33 -8.52 0.91 14.13
CA ALA A 33 -7.65 -0.25 14.07
C ALA A 33 -6.23 0.08 14.55
N ASN A 34 -5.58 -0.90 15.19
CA ASN A 34 -4.17 -0.81 15.59
C ASN A 34 -3.24 -1.67 14.72
N ALA A 35 -3.81 -2.46 13.79
CA ALA A 35 -3.07 -3.26 12.84
C ALA A 35 -3.86 -3.46 11.54
N ILE A 36 -3.14 -3.79 10.48
CA ILE A 36 -3.70 -4.26 9.21
C ILE A 36 -3.12 -5.64 8.92
N VAL A 37 -3.98 -6.62 8.67
CA VAL A 37 -3.58 -7.99 8.28
C VAL A 37 -3.93 -8.27 6.83
N GLY A 38 -3.19 -9.18 6.20
CA GLY A 38 -3.46 -9.56 4.82
C GLY A 38 -3.22 -8.44 3.80
N LEU A 39 -2.29 -7.51 4.08
CA LEU A 39 -1.98 -6.39 3.18
C LEU A 39 -1.54 -6.88 1.79
N ARG A 40 -2.10 -6.28 0.75
CA ARG A 40 -1.78 -6.55 -0.66
C ARG A 40 -1.73 -5.24 -1.45
N TYR A 41 -0.99 -5.29 -2.54
CA TYR A 41 -1.08 -4.31 -3.60
C TYR A 41 -1.70 -4.95 -4.83
N ASP A 42 -2.49 -4.18 -5.55
CA ASP A 42 -2.88 -4.47 -6.92
C ASP A 42 -2.52 -3.25 -7.79
N ALA A 43 -2.13 -3.50 -9.03
CA ALA A 43 -1.79 -2.44 -9.96
C ALA A 43 -2.34 -2.78 -11.33
N SER A 44 -3.04 -1.81 -11.93
CA SER A 44 -3.68 -1.98 -13.23
C SER A 44 -3.53 -0.73 -14.08
N GLU A 45 -3.43 -0.91 -15.40
CA GLU A 45 -3.51 0.21 -16.33
C GLU A 45 -4.97 0.65 -16.47
N VAL A 46 -5.28 1.88 -16.06
CA VAL A 46 -6.67 2.38 -16.02
C VAL A 46 -7.11 2.95 -17.36
N VAL A 47 -6.18 3.32 -18.24
CA VAL A 47 -6.49 3.95 -19.52
C VAL A 47 -6.02 3.04 -20.65
N SER A 48 -6.89 2.78 -21.62
CA SER A 48 -6.67 1.90 -22.79
C SER A 48 -5.48 2.29 -23.69
N LYS A 49 -4.73 3.34 -23.34
CA LYS A 49 -3.50 3.81 -24.00
C LYS A 49 -2.32 3.98 -23.01
N GLY A 50 -2.33 3.30 -21.86
CA GLY A 50 -1.18 3.18 -20.96
C GLY A 50 -0.73 4.48 -20.26
N SER A 51 -1.59 5.50 -20.20
CA SER A 51 -1.22 6.82 -19.68
C SER A 51 -1.36 6.98 -18.17
N ALA A 52 -2.01 6.03 -17.48
CA ALA A 52 -2.13 6.02 -16.04
C ALA A 52 -2.18 4.59 -15.52
N THR A 53 -1.39 4.33 -14.48
CA THR A 53 -1.40 3.10 -13.70
C THR A 53 -2.02 3.42 -12.35
N GLU A 54 -3.09 2.73 -12.01
CA GLU A 54 -3.63 2.75 -10.66
C GLU A 54 -2.86 1.77 -9.80
N VAL A 55 -2.59 2.19 -8.57
CA VAL A 55 -2.01 1.36 -7.52
C VAL A 55 -3.00 1.33 -6.37
N LEU A 56 -3.55 0.16 -6.12
CA LEU A 56 -4.42 -0.12 -4.99
C LEU A 56 -3.60 -0.73 -3.86
N CYS A 57 -3.86 -0.30 -2.62
CA CYS A 57 -3.36 -0.96 -1.42
C CYS A 57 -4.55 -1.31 -0.54
N TYR A 58 -4.69 -2.58 -0.16
CA TYR A 58 -5.82 -3.05 0.64
C TYR A 58 -5.40 -4.12 1.64
N GLY A 59 -6.22 -4.29 2.67
CA GLY A 59 -6.02 -5.26 3.75
C GLY A 59 -7.20 -5.24 4.70
N THR A 60 -7.11 -6.00 5.79
CA THR A 60 -8.14 -6.04 6.83
C THR A 60 -7.67 -5.27 8.05
N ALA A 61 -8.37 -4.18 8.38
CA ALA A 61 -8.13 -3.41 9.60
C ALA A 61 -8.64 -4.19 10.81
N VAL A 62 -7.79 -4.36 11.84
CA VAL A 62 -8.08 -5.15 13.03
C VAL A 62 -7.61 -4.44 14.31
N VAL A 63 -8.23 -4.79 15.44
CA VAL A 63 -7.71 -4.46 16.78
C VAL A 63 -7.13 -5.73 17.36
N LEU A 64 -5.81 -5.75 17.55
CA LEU A 64 -5.09 -6.84 18.21
C LEU A 64 -4.94 -6.55 19.69
N GLU A 65 -5.10 -7.60 20.50
CA GLU A 65 -4.75 -7.61 21.92
C GLU A 65 -3.49 -8.49 22.10
N PRO A 66 -2.55 -8.10 22.97
CA PRO A 66 -1.44 -8.97 23.32
C PRO A 66 -1.96 -10.30 23.89
N THR A 67 -1.54 -11.42 23.31
CA THR A 67 -1.64 -12.72 23.97
C THR A 67 -0.72 -12.68 25.19
N GLY A 68 -1.28 -12.63 26.40
CA GLY A 68 -0.52 -12.52 27.64
C GLY A 68 0.62 -13.56 27.76
N ASP A 69 1.77 -13.07 28.21
CA ASP A 69 3.00 -13.73 28.67
C ASP A 69 3.68 -14.83 27.82
N VAL A 70 4.92 -14.54 27.42
CA VAL A 70 5.94 -15.45 26.85
C VAL A 70 6.52 -16.43 27.91
N ASN A 71 5.96 -16.46 29.12
CA ASN A 71 6.50 -17.22 30.27
C ASN A 71 5.46 -18.09 31.00
N ALA A 72 4.39 -18.52 30.33
CA ALA A 72 3.50 -19.57 30.85
C ALA A 72 4.06 -20.97 30.56
#